data_AF-A0A965P402-F1
#
_entry.id   AF-A0A965P402-F1
#
_cell.length_a   1.000
_cell.length_b   1.000
_cell.length_c   1.000
_cell.angle_alpha   90.00
_cell.angle_beta   90.00
_cell.angle_gamma   90.00
#
_symmetry.space_group_name_H-M   'P 1'
#
loop_
_entity.id
_entity.type
_entity.pdbx_description
1 polymer ?
#
loop_
_entity_poly.entity_id
_entity_poly.type
_entity_poly.pdbx_seq_one_letter_code
_entity_poly.pdbx_strand_id
1 'polypeptide(L)'
;MTGRLVCVVITPCRDEGGWRAALRRAAAIADWDYRDYWGEGDQPVDPSRPTLVVTLNEATLGALVVTDWVALTAPPAEVLARSKSQFDLDDAAALLHAASRLTTASFLGQVGAALYQTSAPAIDIPGLGSVSRSQDAAQPTLPAVQDDAVSALRIFDQVPPPVGASAFWPASIFSRFDDPTPGAAAQTIDLTGRGRILIHGPYLSIPAGRWRVTFDFEFEIPVGSAPFRFEWGEVADVVFHDARARESGRYSISLERDWPATGRAEVRVWLYHAVFQGDFRLIGCTVERLSEAGLTDASRPV
;
A
#
# COMPACT_ATOMS: atom_id res chain seq x y z
N MET A 1 15.94 -30.63 19.70
CA MET A 1 16.39 -29.43 18.97
C MET A 1 15.23 -29.01 18.10
N THR A 2 14.69 -27.80 18.29
CA THR A 2 13.65 -27.28 17.39
C THR A 2 14.30 -26.90 16.08
N GLY A 3 13.80 -27.42 14.96
CA GLY A 3 14.25 -27.10 13.62
C GLY A 3 14.09 -25.61 13.34
N ARG A 4 15.03 -25.04 12.57
CA ARG A 4 14.98 -23.63 12.17
C ARG A 4 13.87 -23.44 11.13
N LEU A 5 12.99 -22.47 11.33
CA LEU A 5 11.95 -22.13 10.37
C LEU A 5 12.27 -20.76 9.76
N VAL A 6 12.65 -20.72 8.49
CA VAL A 6 12.87 -19.47 7.75
C VAL A 6 11.70 -19.24 6.81
N CYS A 7 11.12 -18.04 6.84
CA CYS A 7 10.04 -17.68 5.94
C CYS A 7 10.47 -16.59 4.96
N VAL A 8 10.19 -16.83 3.68
CA VAL A 8 10.50 -15.94 2.56
C VAL A 8 9.20 -15.42 1.97
N VAL A 9 9.03 -14.10 1.96
CA VAL A 9 7.93 -13.43 1.29
C VAL A 9 8.44 -12.82 -0.02
N ILE A 10 7.80 -13.14 -1.13
CA ILE A 10 8.19 -12.64 -2.46
C ILE A 10 7.04 -11.82 -3.02
N THR A 11 7.15 -10.49 -3.06
CA THR A 11 6.12 -9.66 -3.71
C THR A 11 5.96 -10.08 -5.18
N PRO A 12 4.76 -9.99 -5.77
CA PRO A 12 4.54 -10.28 -7.20
C PRO A 12 5.63 -9.65 -8.07
N CYS A 13 6.35 -10.49 -8.80
CA CYS A 13 7.49 -10.05 -9.62
C CYS A 13 7.59 -10.86 -10.91
N ARG A 14 8.38 -10.37 -11.86
CA ARG A 14 8.49 -10.91 -13.21
C ARG A 14 9.08 -12.32 -13.22
N ASP A 15 10.06 -12.57 -12.35
CA ASP A 15 10.76 -13.85 -12.24
C ASP A 15 10.51 -14.54 -10.91
N GLU A 16 9.25 -14.51 -10.46
CA GLU A 16 8.86 -15.17 -9.22
C GLU A 16 9.13 -16.69 -9.28
N GLY A 17 8.84 -17.31 -10.44
CA GLY A 17 9.11 -18.73 -10.68
C GLY A 17 10.60 -19.09 -10.60
N GLY A 18 11.49 -18.24 -11.13
CA GLY A 18 12.94 -18.44 -11.04
C GLY A 18 13.45 -18.39 -9.59
N TRP A 19 12.96 -17.44 -8.80
CA TRP A 19 13.28 -17.36 -7.37
C TRP A 19 12.79 -18.58 -6.58
N ARG A 20 11.54 -19.00 -6.80
CA ARG A 20 10.99 -20.21 -6.16
C ARG A 20 11.80 -21.46 -6.49
N ALA A 21 12.14 -21.63 -7.77
CA ALA A 21 12.93 -22.76 -8.21
C ALA A 21 14.34 -22.74 -7.58
N ALA A 22 14.95 -21.55 -7.45
CA ALA A 22 16.24 -21.38 -6.78
C ALA A 22 16.18 -21.74 -5.29
N LEU A 23 15.18 -21.22 -4.56
CA LEU A 23 14.96 -21.51 -3.14
C LEU A 23 14.71 -23.00 -2.90
N ARG A 24 13.85 -23.64 -3.72
CA ARG A 24 13.58 -25.07 -3.64
C ARG A 24 14.83 -25.92 -3.87
N ARG A 25 15.63 -25.59 -4.88
CA ARG A 25 16.91 -26.29 -5.13
C ARG A 25 17.89 -26.12 -3.99
N ALA A 26 18.03 -24.90 -3.45
CA ALA A 26 18.92 -24.63 -2.33
C ALA A 26 18.50 -25.42 -1.09
N ALA A 27 17.21 -25.41 -0.75
CA ALA A 27 16.67 -26.20 0.35
C ALA A 27 16.95 -27.70 0.18
N ALA A 28 16.74 -28.26 -1.02
CA ALA A 28 17.01 -29.66 -1.30
C ALA A 28 18.51 -30.03 -1.15
N ILE A 29 19.42 -29.15 -1.60
CA ILE A 29 20.88 -29.36 -1.45
C ILE A 29 21.29 -29.37 0.03
N ALA A 30 20.63 -28.56 0.86
CA ALA A 30 20.90 -28.47 2.28
C ALA A 30 20.10 -29.46 3.15
N ASP A 31 19.29 -30.34 2.54
CA ASP A 31 18.35 -31.26 3.22
C ASP A 31 17.31 -30.54 4.13
N TRP A 32 16.88 -29.34 3.72
CA TRP A 32 15.78 -28.61 4.35
C TRP A 32 14.44 -29.01 3.75
N ASP A 33 13.38 -29.02 4.56
CA ASP A 33 12.02 -29.10 4.04
C ASP A 33 11.67 -27.80 3.31
N TYR A 34 10.94 -27.89 2.19
CA TYR A 34 10.52 -26.74 1.39
C TYR A 34 9.00 -26.73 1.28
N ARG A 35 8.38 -25.64 1.69
CA ARG A 35 6.92 -25.45 1.65
C ARG A 35 6.55 -24.19 0.89
N ASP A 36 5.49 -24.30 0.11
CA ASP A 36 4.99 -23.22 -0.74
C ASP A 36 3.51 -23.00 -0.48
N TYR A 37 3.15 -21.87 0.15
CA TYR A 37 1.78 -21.57 0.57
C TYR A 37 1.16 -20.54 -0.37
N TRP A 38 0.42 -21.05 -1.36
CA TRP A 38 -0.21 -20.26 -2.43
C TRP A 38 -1.71 -20.57 -2.66
N GLY A 39 -2.31 -21.41 -1.82
CA GLY A 39 -3.72 -21.81 -1.96
C GLY A 39 -4.20 -22.68 -0.81
N GLU A 40 -5.39 -23.27 -0.95
CA GLU A 40 -5.97 -24.17 0.04
C GLU A 40 -5.20 -25.49 0.10
N GLY A 41 -4.53 -25.74 1.22
CA GLY A 41 -3.82 -26.98 1.46
C GLY A 41 -2.63 -26.82 2.39
N ASP A 42 -2.88 -26.33 3.61
CA ASP A 42 -1.82 -26.16 4.60
C ASP A 42 -1.43 -27.53 5.16
N GLN A 43 -0.33 -28.09 4.66
CA GLN A 43 0.32 -29.19 5.38
C GLN A 43 1.04 -28.61 6.61
N PRO A 44 0.93 -29.26 7.79
CA PRO A 44 1.66 -28.83 8.97
C PRO A 44 3.17 -28.92 8.73
N VAL A 45 3.90 -27.93 9.24
CA VAL A 45 5.37 -27.91 9.26
C VAL A 45 5.87 -28.88 10.32
N ASP A 46 6.82 -29.75 9.97
CA ASP A 46 7.50 -30.61 10.95
C ASP A 46 8.52 -29.77 11.74
N PRO A 47 8.31 -29.55 13.05
CA PRO A 47 9.19 -28.71 13.86
C PRO A 47 10.54 -29.34 14.15
N SER A 48 10.80 -30.59 13.75
CA SER A 48 12.07 -31.29 13.97
C SER A 48 13.11 -31.07 12.88
N ARG A 49 12.70 -30.58 11.71
CA ARG A 49 13.57 -30.36 10.54
C ARG A 49 13.72 -28.87 10.22
N PRO A 50 14.90 -28.42 9.76
CA PRO A 50 15.02 -27.08 9.21
C PRO A 50 14.09 -26.97 7.99
N THR A 51 13.29 -25.91 7.96
CA THR A 51 12.22 -25.72 6.97
C THR A 51 12.30 -24.33 6.38
N LEU A 52 12.21 -24.25 5.05
CA LEU A 52 12.07 -23.03 4.28
C LEU A 52 10.61 -22.92 3.81
N VAL A 53 9.93 -21.87 4.24
CA VAL A 53 8.56 -21.56 3.83
C VAL A 53 8.56 -20.37 2.88
N VAL A 54 7.98 -20.53 1.70
CA VAL A 54 7.71 -19.41 0.79
C VAL A 54 6.21 -19.13 0.81
N THR A 55 5.82 -17.90 1.13
CA THR A 55 4.40 -17.54 1.25
C THR A 55 4.11 -16.13 0.73
N LEU A 56 2.88 -15.94 0.30
CA LEU A 56 2.26 -14.63 0.15
C LEU A 56 1.03 -14.45 1.04
N ASN A 57 0.65 -15.45 1.82
CA ASN A 57 -0.57 -15.39 2.60
C ASN A 57 -0.30 -14.72 3.96
N GLU A 58 -0.90 -13.55 4.18
CA GLU A 58 -0.82 -12.80 5.44
C GLU A 58 -1.32 -13.64 6.64
N ALA A 59 -2.33 -14.48 6.43
CA ALA A 59 -2.84 -15.37 7.47
C ALA A 59 -1.77 -16.37 7.95
N THR A 60 -0.94 -16.87 7.02
CA THR A 60 0.18 -17.77 7.33
C THR A 60 1.28 -17.05 8.12
N LEU A 61 1.48 -15.73 7.91
CA LEU A 61 2.48 -14.96 8.64
C LEU A 61 2.22 -14.94 10.16
N GLY A 62 0.95 -14.86 10.56
CA GLY A 62 0.57 -14.81 11.98
C GLY A 62 0.51 -16.17 12.68
N ALA A 63 0.41 -17.28 11.92
CA ALA A 63 0.24 -18.62 12.47
C ALA A 63 1.56 -19.36 12.76
N LEU A 64 2.67 -18.94 12.15
CA LEU A 64 3.96 -19.61 12.25
C LEU A 64 4.89 -18.95 13.27
N VAL A 65 5.56 -19.78 14.08
CA VAL A 65 6.69 -19.33 14.92
C VAL A 65 7.97 -19.34 14.08
N VAL A 66 8.15 -18.27 13.31
CA VAL A 66 9.26 -18.12 12.37
C VAL A 66 10.53 -17.67 13.10
N THR A 67 11.66 -18.32 12.80
CA THR A 67 12.98 -17.94 13.35
C THR A 67 13.55 -16.72 12.63
N ASP A 68 13.44 -16.69 11.30
CA ASP A 68 13.94 -15.59 10.48
C ASP A 68 13.00 -15.27 9.33
N TRP A 69 12.88 -13.98 9.04
CA TRP A 69 12.13 -13.46 7.91
C TRP A 69 13.07 -12.92 6.85
N VAL A 70 12.75 -13.24 5.59
CA VAL A 70 13.37 -12.65 4.40
C VAL A 70 12.27 -12.14 3.49
N ALA A 71 12.41 -10.94 2.95
CA ALA A 71 11.47 -10.41 1.96
C ALA A 71 12.19 -10.01 0.67
N LEU A 72 11.65 -10.45 -0.45
CA LEU A 72 12.04 -10.02 -1.79
C LEU A 72 10.98 -9.06 -2.32
N THR A 73 11.40 -7.83 -2.64
CA THR A 73 10.52 -6.77 -3.14
C THR A 73 10.85 -6.43 -4.58
N ALA A 74 9.83 -6.30 -5.42
CA ALA A 74 9.95 -5.72 -6.75
C ALA A 74 9.54 -4.23 -6.74
N PRO A 75 9.93 -3.45 -7.76
CA PRO A 75 9.46 -2.08 -7.91
C PRO A 75 7.93 -1.99 -7.99
N PRO A 76 7.28 -0.91 -7.49
CA PRO A 76 5.82 -0.82 -7.43
C PRO A 76 5.09 -1.08 -8.75
N ALA A 77 5.60 -0.53 -9.86
CA ALA A 77 5.02 -0.76 -11.19
C ALA A 77 5.02 -2.24 -11.61
N GLU A 78 6.07 -2.98 -11.22
CA GLU A 78 6.17 -4.41 -11.49
C GLU A 78 5.21 -5.21 -10.60
N VAL A 79 5.12 -4.88 -9.31
CA VAL A 79 4.18 -5.52 -8.38
C VAL A 79 2.73 -5.33 -8.84
N LEU A 80 2.40 -4.13 -9.31
CA LEU A 80 1.09 -3.79 -9.86
C LEU A 80 0.79 -4.60 -11.13
N ALA A 81 1.70 -4.57 -12.12
CA ALA A 81 1.51 -5.26 -13.39
C ALA A 81 1.39 -6.78 -13.21
N ARG A 82 2.21 -7.35 -12.31
CA ARG A 82 2.14 -8.77 -11.96
C ARG A 82 0.86 -9.11 -11.23
N SER A 83 0.46 -8.32 -10.23
CA SER A 83 -0.80 -8.54 -9.52
C SER A 83 -1.99 -8.57 -10.49
N LYS A 84 -2.04 -7.62 -11.43
CA LYS A 84 -3.07 -7.58 -12.48
C LYS A 84 -3.10 -8.86 -13.31
N SER A 85 -1.97 -9.25 -13.90
CA SER A 85 -1.90 -10.41 -14.80
C SER A 85 -2.02 -11.76 -14.11
N GLN A 86 -1.52 -11.89 -12.88
CA GLN A 86 -1.45 -13.16 -12.16
C GLN A 86 -2.79 -13.55 -11.55
N PHE A 87 -3.58 -12.56 -11.10
CA PHE A 87 -4.84 -12.77 -10.41
C PHE A 87 -6.06 -12.32 -11.23
N ASP A 88 -5.88 -11.94 -12.50
CA ASP A 88 -6.93 -11.46 -13.41
C ASP A 88 -7.77 -10.31 -12.79
N LEU A 89 -7.06 -9.33 -12.21
CA LEU A 89 -7.67 -8.21 -11.51
C LEU A 89 -7.92 -7.03 -12.45
N ASP A 90 -8.95 -6.22 -12.14
CA ASP A 90 -9.04 -4.87 -12.69
C ASP A 90 -7.98 -3.93 -12.09
N ASP A 91 -7.88 -2.70 -12.60
CA ASP A 91 -6.84 -1.75 -12.19
C ASP A 91 -6.95 -1.36 -10.70
N ALA A 92 -8.16 -1.22 -10.16
CA ALA A 92 -8.37 -0.82 -8.77
C ALA A 92 -8.06 -1.96 -7.80
N ALA A 93 -8.51 -3.17 -8.11
CA ALA A 93 -8.20 -4.36 -7.34
C ALA A 93 -6.71 -4.69 -7.40
N ALA A 94 -6.06 -4.53 -8.56
CA ALA A 94 -4.61 -4.69 -8.69
C ALA A 94 -3.85 -3.66 -7.84
N LEU A 95 -4.30 -2.40 -7.80
CA LEU A 95 -3.72 -1.35 -6.96
C LEU A 95 -3.83 -1.67 -5.47
N LEU A 96 -5.01 -2.05 -5.00
CA LEU A 96 -5.24 -2.48 -3.62
C LEU A 96 -4.37 -3.68 -3.24
N HIS A 97 -4.31 -4.68 -4.12
CA HIS A 97 -3.48 -5.86 -3.91
C HIS A 97 -1.99 -5.50 -3.84
N ALA A 98 -1.48 -4.70 -4.78
CA ALA A 98 -0.09 -4.27 -4.79
C ALA A 98 0.28 -3.48 -3.52
N ALA A 99 -0.58 -2.55 -3.08
CA ALA A 99 -0.39 -1.80 -1.84
C ALA A 99 -0.29 -2.72 -0.62
N SER A 100 -1.17 -3.71 -0.49
CA SER A 100 -1.12 -4.72 0.59
C SER A 100 0.20 -5.51 0.56
N ARG A 101 0.66 -5.97 -0.61
CA ARG A 101 1.92 -6.73 -0.72
C ARG A 101 3.16 -5.92 -0.35
N LEU A 102 3.24 -4.68 -0.83
CA LEU A 102 4.33 -3.77 -0.51
C LEU A 102 4.32 -3.38 0.97
N THR A 103 3.14 -3.20 1.55
CA THR A 103 3.00 -2.91 2.98
C THR A 103 3.41 -4.09 3.86
N THR A 104 3.05 -5.30 3.48
CA THR A 104 3.51 -6.52 4.17
C THR A 104 5.03 -6.65 4.13
N ALA A 105 5.67 -6.41 2.98
CA ALA A 105 7.13 -6.39 2.91
C ALA A 105 7.76 -5.26 3.76
N SER A 106 7.13 -4.08 3.80
CA SER A 106 7.55 -2.97 4.66
C SER A 106 7.48 -3.35 6.14
N PHE A 107 6.39 -3.97 6.57
CA PHE A 107 6.23 -4.45 7.95
C PHE A 107 7.33 -5.44 8.32
N LEU A 108 7.61 -6.42 7.45
CA LEU A 108 8.70 -7.38 7.66
C LEU A 108 10.05 -6.66 7.84
N GLY A 109 10.33 -5.67 6.99
CA GLY A 109 11.51 -4.82 7.12
C GLY A 109 11.60 -4.09 8.47
N GLN A 110 10.48 -3.54 8.94
CA GLN A 110 10.41 -2.83 10.23
C GLN A 110 10.64 -3.75 11.43
N VAL A 111 10.25 -5.03 11.34
CA VAL A 111 10.53 -6.03 12.39
C VAL A 111 11.88 -6.74 12.22
N GLY A 112 12.75 -6.25 11.33
CA GLY A 112 14.13 -6.71 11.19
C GLY A 112 14.36 -7.84 10.18
N ALA A 113 13.41 -8.11 9.29
CA ALA A 113 13.62 -9.06 8.19
C ALA A 113 14.73 -8.58 7.24
N ALA A 114 15.47 -9.52 6.66
CA ALA A 114 16.40 -9.21 5.58
C ALA A 114 15.62 -8.83 4.31
N LEU A 115 15.92 -7.68 3.72
CA LEU A 115 15.23 -7.16 2.53
C LEU A 115 16.13 -7.22 1.31
N TYR A 116 15.61 -7.78 0.22
CA TYR A 116 16.31 -7.87 -1.06
C TYR A 116 15.41 -7.37 -2.19
N GLN A 117 16.02 -6.79 -3.21
CA GLN A 117 15.32 -6.52 -4.46
C GLN A 117 15.21 -7.81 -5.27
N THR A 118 14.08 -8.05 -5.95
CA THR A 118 13.91 -9.21 -6.84
C THR A 118 14.88 -9.20 -8.03
N SER A 119 15.46 -8.03 -8.35
CA SER A 119 16.52 -7.85 -9.34
C SER A 119 17.89 -8.35 -8.87
N ALA A 120 18.09 -8.58 -7.56
CA ALA A 120 19.36 -9.05 -7.02
C ALA A 120 19.82 -10.36 -7.70
N PRO A 121 21.14 -10.54 -7.91
CA PRO A 121 21.65 -11.78 -8.49
C PRO A 121 21.59 -12.96 -7.51
N ALA A 122 21.70 -12.67 -6.21
CA ALA A 122 21.65 -13.62 -5.12
C ALA A 122 21.08 -12.94 -3.87
N ILE A 123 20.58 -13.76 -2.94
CA ILE A 123 20.13 -13.37 -1.61
C ILE A 123 20.72 -14.31 -0.58
N ASP A 124 20.88 -13.87 0.66
CA ASP A 124 21.33 -14.74 1.75
C ASP A 124 20.14 -15.18 2.59
N ILE A 125 20.03 -16.48 2.80
CA ILE A 125 19.00 -17.09 3.63
C ILE A 125 19.65 -17.59 4.92
N PRO A 126 19.26 -17.08 6.11
CA PRO A 126 19.88 -17.46 7.37
C PRO A 126 19.88 -18.98 7.60
N GLY A 127 21.07 -19.55 7.79
CA GLY A 127 21.28 -20.99 7.99
C GLY A 127 21.27 -21.83 6.70
N LEU A 128 20.73 -21.34 5.60
CA LEU A 128 20.74 -22.02 4.29
C LEU A 128 21.90 -21.55 3.41
N GLY A 129 22.35 -20.30 3.58
CA GLY A 129 23.43 -19.69 2.82
C GLY A 129 22.94 -18.86 1.62
N SER A 130 23.84 -18.59 0.68
CA SER A 130 23.55 -17.74 -0.47
C SER A 130 22.76 -18.52 -1.55
N VAL A 131 21.67 -17.93 -2.03
CA VAL A 131 20.77 -18.49 -3.04
C VAL A 131 20.77 -17.59 -4.27
N SER A 132 21.22 -18.13 -5.40
CA SER A 132 21.25 -17.44 -6.68
C SER A 132 20.19 -17.98 -7.63
N ARG A 133 19.48 -17.08 -8.32
CA ARG A 133 18.58 -17.46 -9.42
C ARG A 133 19.35 -17.60 -10.74
N SER A 134 18.89 -18.48 -11.62
CA SER A 134 19.39 -18.51 -13.00
C SER A 134 18.78 -17.34 -13.75
N GLN A 135 19.63 -16.54 -14.40
CA GLN A 135 19.19 -15.40 -15.22
C GLN A 135 18.84 -15.82 -16.66
N ASP A 136 18.94 -17.11 -16.98
CA ASP A 136 18.87 -17.60 -18.37
C ASP A 136 17.43 -17.75 -18.87
N ALA A 137 16.43 -17.67 -17.97
CA ALA A 137 15.03 -17.79 -18.36
C ALA A 137 14.54 -16.49 -19.02
N ALA A 138 13.86 -16.63 -20.16
CA ALA A 138 13.18 -15.51 -20.81
C ALA A 138 12.18 -14.88 -19.84
N GLN A 139 12.36 -13.59 -19.57
CA GLN A 139 11.52 -12.85 -18.66
C GLN A 139 10.16 -12.53 -19.31
N PRO A 140 9.02 -12.81 -18.65
CA PRO A 140 7.72 -12.49 -19.22
C PRO A 140 7.54 -10.97 -19.38
N THR A 141 7.02 -10.55 -20.53
CA THR A 141 6.59 -9.17 -20.74
C THR A 141 5.43 -8.83 -19.81
N LEU A 142 5.52 -7.70 -19.12
CA LEU A 142 4.46 -7.23 -18.24
C LEU A 142 3.43 -6.40 -19.02
N PRO A 143 2.14 -6.47 -18.65
CA PRO A 143 1.18 -5.52 -19.18
C PRO A 143 1.56 -4.09 -18.78
N ALA A 144 1.19 -3.13 -19.61
CA ALA A 144 1.24 -1.73 -19.22
C ALA A 144 0.28 -1.50 -18.03
N VAL A 145 0.70 -0.63 -17.11
CA VAL A 145 -0.08 -0.19 -15.95
C VAL A 145 -0.36 1.29 -16.08
N GLN A 146 -1.45 1.75 -15.46
CA GLN A 146 -1.80 3.16 -15.46
C GLN A 146 -0.82 3.97 -14.61
N ASP A 147 -0.36 5.12 -15.13
CA ASP A 147 0.59 5.99 -14.44
C ASP A 147 0.05 6.49 -13.09
N ASP A 148 -1.26 6.76 -13.02
CA ASP A 148 -1.95 7.19 -11.80
C ASP A 148 -1.85 6.17 -10.67
N ALA A 149 -2.03 4.89 -10.99
CA ALA A 149 -1.91 3.80 -10.01
C ALA A 149 -0.46 3.61 -9.56
N VAL A 150 0.52 3.74 -10.48
CA VAL A 150 1.94 3.69 -10.13
C VAL A 150 2.33 4.87 -9.24
N SER A 151 1.86 6.08 -9.58
CA SER A 151 2.07 7.31 -8.80
C SER A 151 1.63 7.13 -7.35
N ALA A 152 0.47 6.48 -7.14
CA ALA A 152 -0.07 6.26 -5.81
C ALA A 152 0.76 5.32 -4.92
N LEU A 153 1.53 4.42 -5.54
CA LEU A 153 2.39 3.46 -4.84
C LEU A 153 3.82 3.95 -4.62
N ARG A 154 4.17 5.17 -5.03
CA ARG A 154 5.56 5.67 -4.97
C ARG A 154 6.13 5.83 -3.55
N ILE A 155 5.28 5.84 -2.52
CA ILE A 155 5.76 5.70 -1.13
C ILE A 155 6.61 4.43 -0.95
N PHE A 156 6.41 3.41 -1.79
CA PHE A 156 7.13 2.14 -1.80
C PHE A 156 8.26 2.07 -2.84
N ASP A 157 8.71 3.19 -3.40
CA ASP A 157 9.94 3.22 -4.23
C ASP A 157 11.15 2.69 -3.42
N GLN A 158 11.08 2.80 -2.10
CA GLN A 158 11.93 2.10 -1.14
C GLN A 158 11.05 1.39 -0.10
N VAL A 159 11.44 0.17 0.28
CA VAL A 159 10.73 -0.63 1.28
C VAL A 159 11.69 -0.97 2.42
N PRO A 160 11.38 -0.61 3.68
CA PRO A 160 10.24 0.21 4.11
C PRO A 160 10.35 1.67 3.59
N PRO A 161 9.22 2.39 3.44
CA PRO A 161 9.24 3.80 3.01
C PRO A 161 10.09 4.65 3.95
N PRO A 162 11.11 5.41 3.51
CA PRO A 162 11.86 6.28 4.41
C PRO A 162 11.02 7.48 4.88
N VAL A 163 11.48 8.19 5.91
CA VAL A 163 10.92 9.51 6.25
C VAL A 163 11.08 10.45 5.04
N GLY A 164 10.03 11.20 4.72
CA GLY A 164 9.94 12.04 3.53
C GLY A 164 9.51 11.30 2.26
N ALA A 165 9.32 9.96 2.31
CA ALA A 165 8.71 9.23 1.21
C ALA A 165 7.30 9.78 0.94
N SER A 166 6.99 10.06 -0.33
CA SER A 166 5.70 10.62 -0.71
C SER A 166 5.16 10.02 -2.01
N ALA A 167 3.84 10.02 -2.13
CA ALA A 167 3.11 9.66 -3.34
C ALA A 167 1.98 10.64 -3.60
N PHE A 168 1.72 10.91 -4.87
CA PHE A 168 0.53 11.62 -5.28
C PHE A 168 -0.57 10.60 -5.62
N TRP A 169 -1.70 10.73 -4.94
CA TRP A 169 -2.92 9.96 -5.14
C TRP A 169 -3.86 10.81 -5.99
N PRO A 170 -3.92 10.58 -7.31
CA PRO A 170 -4.75 11.38 -8.20
C PRO A 170 -6.23 11.15 -7.92
N ALA A 171 -7.09 12.13 -8.22
CA ALA A 171 -8.54 11.99 -8.02
C ALA A 171 -9.14 10.76 -8.75
N SER A 172 -8.46 10.25 -9.79
CA SER A 172 -8.87 9.09 -10.57
C SER A 172 -8.86 7.76 -9.81
N ILE A 173 -8.19 7.66 -8.66
CA ILE A 173 -8.19 6.43 -7.86
C ILE A 173 -9.25 6.42 -6.74
N PHE A 174 -10.03 7.49 -6.62
CA PHE A 174 -11.08 7.62 -5.61
C PHE A 174 -12.47 7.35 -6.21
N SER A 175 -13.41 7.04 -5.32
CA SER A 175 -14.81 6.79 -5.65
C SER A 175 -15.70 7.95 -5.21
N ARG A 176 -16.79 8.18 -5.94
CA ARG A 176 -17.85 9.10 -5.50
C ARG A 176 -18.91 8.35 -4.72
N PHE A 177 -19.68 9.07 -3.92
CA PHE A 177 -20.79 8.46 -3.18
C PHE A 177 -21.92 7.97 -4.10
N ASP A 178 -22.22 8.72 -5.17
CA ASP A 178 -23.25 8.40 -6.16
C ASP A 178 -22.77 7.46 -7.27
N ASP A 179 -21.46 7.41 -7.50
CA ASP A 179 -20.82 6.49 -8.42
C ASP A 179 -19.58 5.86 -7.74
N PRO A 180 -19.69 4.63 -7.24
CA PRO A 180 -18.58 3.97 -6.55
C PRO A 180 -17.46 3.55 -7.51
N THR A 181 -17.62 3.74 -8.83
CA THR A 181 -16.60 3.39 -9.82
C THR A 181 -15.33 4.21 -9.59
N PRO A 182 -14.14 3.57 -9.50
CA PRO A 182 -12.86 4.28 -9.47
C PRO A 182 -12.75 5.24 -10.66
N GLY A 183 -12.35 6.47 -10.40
CA GLY A 183 -12.23 7.50 -11.44
C GLY A 183 -13.36 8.51 -11.44
N ALA A 184 -14.50 8.18 -10.85
CA ALA A 184 -15.64 9.08 -10.77
C ALA A 184 -15.29 10.39 -10.04
N ALA A 185 -14.40 10.33 -9.06
CA ALA A 185 -13.96 11.48 -8.26
C ALA A 185 -13.08 12.50 -9.02
N ALA A 186 -12.55 12.15 -10.21
CA ALA A 186 -11.84 13.10 -11.07
C ALA A 186 -12.79 14.11 -11.75
N GLN A 187 -14.10 13.84 -11.72
CA GLN A 187 -15.12 14.69 -12.32
C GLN A 187 -15.60 15.76 -11.34
N THR A 188 -16.12 16.86 -11.87
CA THR A 188 -16.82 17.87 -11.08
C THR A 188 -18.06 17.29 -10.41
N ILE A 189 -18.26 17.63 -9.14
CA ILE A 189 -19.36 17.20 -8.29
C ILE A 189 -20.26 18.41 -8.01
N ASP A 190 -21.49 18.36 -8.48
CA ASP A 190 -22.53 19.33 -8.12
C ASP A 190 -22.81 19.23 -6.62
N LEU A 191 -22.63 20.33 -5.88
CA LEU A 191 -22.85 20.40 -4.44
C LEU A 191 -24.31 20.58 -4.06
N THR A 192 -25.19 20.81 -5.02
CA THR A 192 -26.62 21.04 -4.78
C THR A 192 -27.25 19.88 -4.01
N GLY A 193 -28.10 20.24 -3.05
CA GLY A 193 -28.89 19.29 -2.27
C GLY A 193 -28.34 19.05 -0.86
N ARG A 194 -28.64 17.88 -0.31
CA ARG A 194 -28.34 17.53 1.09
C ARG A 194 -26.85 17.25 1.34
N GLY A 195 -26.46 17.34 2.60
CA GLY A 195 -25.15 16.86 3.05
C GLY A 195 -24.96 15.36 2.78
N ARG A 196 -23.74 15.00 2.34
CA ARG A 196 -23.33 13.66 1.91
C ARG A 196 -21.81 13.55 1.81
N ILE A 197 -21.31 12.32 1.73
CA ILE A 197 -19.93 12.08 1.26
C ILE A 197 -19.88 12.52 -0.21
N LEU A 198 -18.84 13.27 -0.57
CA LEU A 198 -18.55 13.61 -1.96
C LEU A 198 -17.60 12.57 -2.53
N ILE A 199 -16.52 12.26 -1.79
CA ILE A 199 -15.44 11.36 -2.22
C ILE A 199 -15.01 10.48 -1.05
N HIS A 200 -14.65 9.24 -1.35
CA HIS A 200 -14.04 8.31 -0.43
C HIS A 200 -13.02 7.39 -1.12
N GLY A 201 -12.13 6.75 -0.35
CA GLY A 201 -11.08 5.85 -0.85
C GLY A 201 -9.65 6.39 -0.62
N PRO A 202 -8.61 5.83 -1.27
CA PRO A 202 -8.63 4.66 -2.15
C PRO A 202 -8.50 3.35 -1.36
N TYR A 203 -8.45 3.38 -0.02
CA TYR A 203 -8.26 2.21 0.84
C TYR A 203 -6.91 1.50 0.67
N LEU A 204 -5.89 2.23 0.22
CA LEU A 204 -4.54 1.67 0.05
C LEU A 204 -3.95 1.31 1.41
N SER A 205 -3.33 0.14 1.50
CA SER A 205 -2.58 -0.22 2.71
C SER A 205 -1.33 0.65 2.82
N ILE A 206 -1.07 1.17 4.02
CA ILE A 206 0.17 1.90 4.34
C ILE A 206 0.78 1.30 5.61
N PRO A 207 2.11 1.32 5.76
CA PRO A 207 2.76 0.76 6.95
C PRO A 207 2.61 1.68 8.16
N ALA A 208 2.85 1.11 9.34
CA ALA A 208 2.90 1.86 10.59
C ALA A 208 3.87 3.06 10.49
N GLY A 209 3.51 4.15 11.16
CA GLY A 209 4.27 5.39 11.20
C GLY A 209 3.39 6.63 11.19
N ARG A 210 4.02 7.80 11.24
CA ARG A 210 3.33 9.09 11.13
C ARG A 210 3.18 9.50 9.67
N TRP A 211 1.96 9.84 9.26
CA TRP A 211 1.64 10.17 7.88
C TRP A 211 0.85 11.47 7.77
N ARG A 212 1.21 12.30 6.79
CA ARG A 212 0.43 13.45 6.36
C ARG A 212 -0.31 13.12 5.07
N VAL A 213 -1.55 13.58 4.97
CA VAL A 213 -2.24 13.73 3.69
C VAL A 213 -2.49 15.21 3.44
N THR A 214 -2.21 15.67 2.23
CA THR A 214 -2.50 17.03 1.76
C THR A 214 -3.46 16.96 0.60
N PHE A 215 -4.68 17.44 0.79
CA PHE A 215 -5.73 17.52 -0.20
C PHE A 215 -5.50 18.71 -1.12
N ASP A 216 -5.72 18.52 -2.41
CA ASP A 216 -5.79 19.57 -3.42
C ASP A 216 -7.17 19.53 -4.07
N PHE A 217 -7.93 20.62 -4.00
CA PHE A 217 -9.26 20.68 -4.59
C PHE A 217 -9.62 22.06 -5.11
N GLU A 218 -10.57 22.10 -6.02
CA GLU A 218 -11.21 23.30 -6.52
C GLU A 218 -12.66 23.32 -6.07
N PHE A 219 -13.13 24.54 -5.81
CA PHE A 219 -14.47 24.82 -5.36
C PHE A 219 -14.98 26.07 -6.06
N GLU A 220 -16.21 26.00 -6.56
CA GLU A 220 -16.91 27.14 -7.14
C GLU A 220 -18.27 27.31 -6.46
N ILE A 221 -18.56 28.53 -5.99
CA ILE A 221 -19.86 28.89 -5.45
C ILE A 221 -20.24 30.31 -5.89
N PRO A 222 -21.44 30.51 -6.48
CA PRO A 222 -21.87 31.85 -6.87
C PRO A 222 -22.14 32.76 -5.67
N VAL A 223 -22.82 32.23 -4.64
CA VAL A 223 -23.18 32.95 -3.41
C VAL A 223 -23.25 31.96 -2.24
N GLY A 224 -22.72 32.35 -1.09
CA GLY A 224 -22.89 31.62 0.17
C GLY A 224 -21.61 30.96 0.66
N SER A 225 -21.75 29.79 1.28
CA SER A 225 -20.59 29.04 1.76
C SER A 225 -20.88 27.53 1.77
N ALA A 226 -19.89 26.73 1.41
CA ALA A 226 -19.97 25.28 1.50
C ALA A 226 -19.19 24.78 2.74
N PRO A 227 -19.86 24.09 3.69
CA PRO A 227 -19.20 23.47 4.83
C PRO A 227 -18.73 22.06 4.47
N PHE A 228 -17.41 21.88 4.45
CA PHE A 228 -16.75 20.62 4.16
C PHE A 228 -16.16 19.99 5.42
N ARG A 229 -16.04 18.66 5.43
CA ARG A 229 -15.08 17.96 6.29
C ARG A 229 -14.17 17.08 5.50
N PHE A 230 -12.91 17.16 5.85
CA PHE A 230 -11.85 16.31 5.35
C PHE A 230 -11.49 15.32 6.45
N GLU A 231 -11.51 14.04 6.13
CA GLU A 231 -11.16 12.95 7.05
C GLU A 231 -9.97 12.17 6.51
N TRP A 232 -9.09 11.74 7.42
CA TRP A 232 -7.92 10.91 7.15
C TRP A 232 -7.76 9.84 8.22
N GLY A 233 -7.77 8.56 7.83
CA GLY A 233 -7.57 7.46 8.77
C GLY A 233 -8.11 6.14 8.26
N GLU A 234 -8.61 5.30 9.15
CA GLU A 234 -9.15 3.98 8.84
C GLU A 234 -10.57 3.84 9.40
N VAL A 235 -11.55 3.66 8.52
CA VAL A 235 -12.96 3.37 8.86
C VAL A 235 -13.54 4.36 9.89
N ALA A 236 -13.47 4.05 11.18
CA ALA A 236 -14.01 4.86 12.28
C ALA A 236 -12.94 5.67 13.03
N ASP A 237 -11.67 5.30 12.88
CA ASP A 237 -10.55 5.98 13.53
C ASP A 237 -9.92 6.95 12.54
N VAL A 238 -10.37 8.20 12.58
CA VAL A 238 -9.99 9.26 11.65
C VAL A 238 -9.61 10.53 12.39
N VAL A 239 -8.64 11.26 11.86
CA VAL A 239 -8.47 12.69 12.15
C VAL A 239 -9.28 13.48 11.14
N PHE A 240 -9.77 14.65 11.52
CA PHE A 240 -10.58 15.45 10.62
C PHE A 240 -10.39 16.96 10.79
N HIS A 241 -10.76 17.70 9.74
CA HIS A 241 -10.82 19.15 9.75
C HIS A 241 -12.12 19.61 9.10
N ASP A 242 -12.88 20.43 9.85
CA ASP A 242 -14.07 21.11 9.37
C ASP A 242 -13.65 22.46 8.76
N ALA A 243 -13.95 22.65 7.48
CA ALA A 243 -13.66 23.88 6.75
C ALA A 243 -14.93 24.47 6.18
N ARG A 244 -14.94 25.80 5.99
CA ARG A 244 -16.04 26.48 5.30
C ARG A 244 -15.47 27.35 4.20
N ALA A 245 -15.63 26.92 2.96
CA ALA A 245 -15.22 27.70 1.80
C ALA A 245 -16.29 28.76 1.50
N ARG A 246 -15.86 30.03 1.36
CA ARG A 246 -16.74 31.19 1.14
C ARG A 246 -16.53 31.86 -0.22
N GLU A 247 -15.41 31.56 -0.86
CA GLU A 247 -15.02 32.13 -2.14
C GLU A 247 -14.72 30.97 -3.09
N SER A 248 -14.93 31.18 -4.38
CA SER A 248 -14.50 30.23 -5.40
C SER A 248 -12.98 30.25 -5.52
N GLY A 249 -12.35 29.09 -5.67
CA GLY A 249 -10.91 29.00 -5.82
C GLY A 249 -10.35 27.60 -5.65
N ARG A 250 -9.03 27.53 -5.71
CA ARG A 250 -8.25 26.33 -5.40
C ARG A 250 -7.76 26.39 -3.96
N TYR A 251 -7.90 25.28 -3.26
CA TYR A 251 -7.61 25.15 -1.84
C TYR A 251 -6.72 23.94 -1.58
N SER A 252 -6.02 23.99 -0.44
CA SER A 252 -5.28 22.86 0.08
C SER A 252 -5.47 22.75 1.59
N ILE A 253 -5.61 21.52 2.08
CA ILE A 253 -5.79 21.19 3.49
C ILE A 253 -4.88 20.00 3.81
N SER A 254 -4.19 20.05 4.95
CA SER A 254 -3.34 18.95 5.40
C SER A 254 -3.84 18.37 6.72
N LEU A 255 -3.83 17.04 6.81
CA LEU A 255 -4.14 16.29 8.02
C LEU A 255 -2.96 15.36 8.34
N GLU A 256 -2.65 15.21 9.61
CA GLU A 256 -1.58 14.33 10.09
C GLU A 256 -2.14 13.29 11.05
N ARG A 257 -1.64 12.06 10.95
CA ARG A 257 -2.09 10.95 11.79
C ARG A 257 -0.96 9.95 12.03
N ASP A 258 -0.89 9.45 13.26
CA ASP A 258 -0.07 8.31 13.63
C ASP A 258 -0.81 7.00 13.35
N TRP A 259 -0.16 6.08 12.65
CA TRP A 259 -0.64 4.74 12.35
C TRP A 259 0.13 3.74 13.23
N PRO A 260 -0.49 3.20 14.30
CA PRO A 260 0.20 2.31 15.24
C PRO A 260 0.56 0.95 14.65
N ALA A 261 -0.12 0.57 13.57
CA ALA A 261 0.11 -0.64 12.80
C ALA A 261 -0.13 -0.35 11.31
N THR A 262 0.24 -1.30 10.46
CA THR A 262 -0.25 -1.34 9.08
C THR A 262 -1.77 -1.26 9.05
N GLY A 263 -2.33 -0.41 8.19
CA GLY A 263 -3.78 -0.28 8.04
C GLY A 263 -4.19 0.27 6.68
N ARG A 264 -5.50 0.22 6.40
CA ARG A 264 -6.06 0.72 5.13
C ARG A 264 -6.36 2.21 5.25
N ALA A 265 -5.58 3.00 4.52
CA ALA A 265 -5.72 4.44 4.47
C ALA A 265 -6.93 4.86 3.64
N GLU A 266 -7.83 5.59 4.31
CA GLU A 266 -9.02 6.16 3.74
C GLU A 266 -9.02 7.67 3.91
N VAL A 267 -9.33 8.33 2.80
CA VAL A 267 -9.63 9.74 2.72
C VAL A 267 -11.13 9.89 2.49
N ARG A 268 -11.77 10.81 3.20
CA ARG A 268 -13.15 11.22 2.88
C ARG A 268 -13.28 12.72 2.80
N VAL A 269 -14.11 13.17 1.87
CA VAL A 269 -14.57 14.56 1.81
C VAL A 269 -16.09 14.56 1.95
N TRP A 270 -16.58 15.25 2.97
CA TRP A 270 -18.00 15.40 3.27
C TRP A 270 -18.47 16.81 2.94
N LEU A 271 -19.71 16.91 2.48
CA LEU A 271 -20.51 18.11 2.57
C LEU A 271 -21.49 17.95 3.74
N TYR A 272 -21.42 18.79 4.77
CA TYR A 272 -22.23 18.55 5.99
C TYR A 272 -23.61 19.17 6.01
N HIS A 273 -23.77 20.29 5.34
CA HIS A 273 -25.05 20.97 5.25
C HIS A 273 -25.49 21.05 3.81
N ALA A 274 -26.79 21.26 3.64
CA ALA A 274 -27.33 21.46 2.32
C ALA A 274 -26.72 22.72 1.67
N VAL A 275 -26.40 22.62 0.39
CA VAL A 275 -25.94 23.74 -0.44
C VAL A 275 -26.93 23.89 -1.58
N PHE A 276 -27.25 25.14 -1.93
CA PHE A 276 -28.22 25.43 -2.99
C PHE A 276 -27.63 25.33 -4.39
N GLN A 277 -26.34 25.65 -4.53
CA GLN A 277 -25.59 25.60 -5.78
C GLN A 277 -24.09 25.62 -5.47
N GLY A 278 -23.30 24.97 -6.31
CA GLY A 278 -21.85 25.06 -6.31
C GLY A 278 -21.24 23.78 -6.89
N ASP A 279 -19.96 23.84 -7.22
CA ASP A 279 -19.21 22.74 -7.79
C ASP A 279 -17.97 22.44 -6.95
N PHE A 280 -17.64 21.16 -6.84
CA PHE A 280 -16.44 20.68 -6.17
C PHE A 280 -15.67 19.73 -7.08
N ARG A 281 -14.35 19.88 -7.14
CA ARG A 281 -13.49 18.99 -7.89
C ARG A 281 -12.27 18.64 -7.08
N LEU A 282 -12.07 17.36 -6.79
CA LEU A 282 -10.80 16.91 -6.22
C LEU A 282 -9.76 16.87 -7.34
N ILE A 283 -8.57 17.39 -7.05
CA ILE A 283 -7.41 17.25 -7.93
C ILE A 283 -6.67 15.96 -7.54
N GLY A 284 -6.49 15.76 -6.25
CA GLY A 284 -5.92 14.55 -5.65
C GLY A 284 -5.49 14.83 -4.22
N CYS A 285 -4.65 13.96 -3.67
CA CYS A 285 -3.92 14.27 -2.45
C CYS A 285 -2.49 13.77 -2.49
N THR A 286 -1.59 14.45 -1.80
CA THR A 286 -0.22 13.97 -1.56
C THR A 286 -0.17 13.29 -0.20
N VAL A 287 0.32 12.04 -0.16
CA VAL A 287 0.55 11.30 1.08
C VAL A 287 2.04 11.23 1.35
N GLU A 288 2.47 11.59 2.56
CA GLU A 288 3.88 11.75 2.95
C GLU A 288 4.16 11.08 4.29
N ARG A 289 5.23 10.29 4.37
CA ARG A 289 5.74 9.74 5.63
C ARG A 289 6.49 10.83 6.38
N LEU A 290 6.04 11.16 7.58
CA LEU A 290 6.70 12.13 8.45
C LEU A 290 7.74 11.44 9.33
N SER A 291 8.65 12.24 9.89
CA SER A 291 9.43 11.78 11.04
C SER A 291 8.49 11.54 12.20
N GLU A 292 8.80 10.53 13.01
CA GLU A 292 8.29 10.48 14.37
C GLU A 292 8.83 11.72 15.06
N ALA A 293 7.95 12.68 15.36
CA ALA A 293 8.37 13.82 16.13
C ALA A 293 8.75 13.30 17.52
N GLY A 294 10.04 13.28 17.84
CA GLY A 294 10.41 13.53 19.22
C GLY A 294 9.76 14.84 19.61
N LEU A 295 8.91 14.84 20.64
CA LEU A 295 8.20 16.02 21.16
C LEU A 295 9.11 17.27 21.07
N THR A 296 8.96 18.06 20.03
CA THR A 296 9.63 19.35 19.92
C THR A 296 8.66 20.34 19.30
N ASP A 297 8.16 21.15 20.23
CA ASP A 297 7.62 22.49 20.11
C ASP A 297 6.29 22.70 19.39
N ALA A 298 5.24 22.69 20.22
CA ALA A 298 4.04 23.45 20.00
C ALA A 298 4.37 24.94 19.88
N SER A 299 4.52 25.46 18.67
CA SER A 299 4.06 26.80 18.29
C SER A 299 4.48 27.17 16.87
N ARG A 300 3.50 27.29 15.98
CA ARG A 300 3.37 28.49 15.13
C ARG A 300 2.01 28.57 14.46
N PRO A 301 1.20 29.60 14.78
CA PRO A 301 0.10 30.05 13.95
C PRO A 301 0.61 31.07 12.92
N VAL A 302 0.04 31.04 11.71
CA VAL A 302 -0.71 32.17 11.11
C VAL A 302 -1.83 31.56 10.27
#